data_AF-A0A925ZBT4-F1
#
_entry.id   AF-A0A925ZBT4-F1
#
_cell.length_a   1.000
_cell.length_b   1.000
_cell.length_c   1.000
_cell.angle_alpha   90.00
_cell.angle_beta   90.00
_cell.angle_gamma   90.00
#
_symmetry.space_group_name_H-M   'P 1'
#
loop_
_entity.id
_entity.type
_entity.pdbx_description
1 polymer ?
#
loop_
_entity_poly.entity_id
_entity_poly.type
_entity_poly.pdbx_seq_one_letter_code
_entity_poly.pdbx_strand_id
1 'polypeptide(L)'
;EILTSNSKDSWEIFDCTPDFSETSQGHKIIMPNANLKGVKGMDIETKTVKKSNNKIPMINISYFFILCLLSLALFLGVIGVVFIRVRRWRRNKNKILFCQGVIPLYYYSKKRLTTVGIKWSNTSSDEEGALGLKDEILREHFINIVKVFYEEYYGGTIDPSFDKLEFYKYLEGYIKKSSGFFKYYYNKFFSIR
;
A
#
# COMPACT_ATOMS: atom_id res chain seq x y z
N GLU A 1 35.22 -4.67 -26.28
CA GLU A 1 35.61 -4.77 -24.87
C GLU A 1 37.11 -4.89 -24.77
N ILE A 2 37.75 -3.96 -24.06
CA ILE A 2 39.16 -4.07 -23.71
C ILE A 2 39.16 -3.97 -22.18
N LEU A 3 39.39 -5.11 -21.54
CA LEU A 3 39.50 -5.22 -20.09
C LEU A 3 40.95 -4.94 -19.72
N THR A 4 41.19 -3.83 -19.02
CA THR A 4 42.44 -3.59 -18.31
C THR A 4 42.12 -3.50 -16.82
N SER A 5 42.70 -4.41 -16.05
CA SER A 5 42.63 -4.43 -14.60
C SER A 5 43.59 -3.40 -14.03
N ASN A 6 43.12 -2.50 -13.16
CA ASN A 6 44.01 -1.87 -12.20
C ASN A 6 43.34 -1.82 -10.82
N SER A 7 44.11 -2.32 -9.86
CA SER A 7 43.81 -2.50 -8.45
C SER A 7 43.47 -1.18 -7.76
N LYS A 8 42.22 -1.04 -7.31
CA LYS A 8 41.75 -0.42 -6.05
C LYS A 8 40.24 -0.16 -6.14
N ASP A 9 39.49 -0.89 -5.32
CA ASP A 9 38.04 -0.75 -5.13
C ASP A 9 37.70 0.56 -4.39
N SER A 10 37.43 1.64 -5.13
CA SER A 10 36.58 2.75 -4.66
C SER A 10 36.22 3.67 -5.83
N TRP A 11 34.93 3.77 -6.14
CA TRP A 11 34.40 4.84 -6.99
C TRP A 11 34.11 6.05 -6.10
N GLU A 12 35.02 7.00 -6.05
CA GLU A 12 34.75 8.32 -5.45
C GLU A 12 34.31 9.28 -6.56
N ILE A 13 33.11 9.85 -6.41
CA ILE A 13 32.63 10.94 -7.26
C ILE A 13 33.14 12.23 -6.59
N PHE A 14 34.04 12.93 -7.29
CA PHE A 14 34.64 14.18 -6.85
C PHE A 14 33.77 15.35 -7.36
N ASP A 15 33.07 16.04 -6.46
CA ASP A 15 32.35 17.27 -6.77
C ASP A 15 33.34 18.44 -6.85
N CYS A 16 33.62 18.91 -8.07
CA CYS A 16 34.40 20.11 -8.30
C CYS A 16 33.48 21.35 -8.35
N THR A 17 33.28 22.01 -7.21
CA THR A 17 32.87 23.43 -7.21
C THR A 17 33.88 24.26 -6.41
N PRO A 18 34.42 25.35 -6.99
CA PRO A 18 35.41 26.17 -6.32
C PRO A 18 34.80 26.96 -5.16
N ASP A 19 35.44 26.80 -4.01
CA ASP A 19 35.36 27.62 -2.81
C ASP A 19 35.82 29.05 -3.14
N PHE A 20 34.96 30.06 -2.92
CA PHE A 20 35.34 31.47 -3.03
C PHE A 20 34.90 32.24 -1.79
N SER A 21 35.81 32.21 -0.81
CA SER A 21 36.23 33.28 0.08
C SER A 21 35.18 34.21 0.69
N GLU A 22 35.18 34.16 2.03
CA GLU A 22 34.77 35.20 2.96
C GLU A 22 35.23 36.61 2.55
N THR A 23 34.34 37.60 2.69
CA THR A 23 34.77 38.91 3.20
C THR A 23 33.69 39.49 4.11
N SER A 24 34.21 39.90 5.25
CA SER A 24 33.62 40.37 6.49
C SER A 24 32.98 41.78 6.44
N GLN A 25 32.23 42.05 7.52
CA GLN A 25 31.92 43.35 8.15
C GLN A 25 30.55 43.99 7.88
N GLY A 26 29.77 44.13 8.96
CA GLY A 26 28.55 44.94 8.94
C GLY A 26 27.66 44.81 10.18
N HIS A 27 28.25 44.85 11.38
CA HIS A 27 27.56 44.82 12.67
C HIS A 27 26.71 46.10 12.87
N LYS A 28 25.40 45.98 13.14
CA LYS A 28 24.61 47.00 13.85
C LYS A 28 23.58 46.35 14.76
N ILE A 29 23.98 46.19 16.00
CA ILE A 29 23.11 45.97 17.16
C ILE A 29 22.46 47.32 17.50
N ILE A 30 21.13 47.37 17.57
CA ILE A 30 20.42 48.40 18.33
C ILE A 30 19.32 47.69 19.12
N MET A 31 19.53 47.52 20.42
CA MET A 31 18.46 47.34 21.41
C MET A 31 18.34 48.63 22.28
N PRO A 32 17.45 48.69 23.28
CA PRO A 32 16.24 49.50 23.25
C PRO A 32 16.37 50.73 24.16
N ASN A 33 15.80 51.86 23.78
CA ASN A 33 15.74 53.01 24.68
C ASN A 33 14.41 53.04 25.44
N ALA A 34 14.48 52.66 26.72
CA ALA A 34 13.45 52.88 27.71
C ALA A 34 13.37 54.38 28.03
N ASN A 35 12.20 54.99 27.81
CA ASN A 35 11.86 56.24 28.48
C ASN A 35 10.47 56.11 29.11
N LEU A 36 10.50 55.77 30.40
CA LEU A 36 9.45 56.04 31.37
C LEU A 36 9.39 57.56 31.59
N LYS A 37 8.24 58.18 31.29
CA LYS A 37 7.82 59.43 31.94
C LYS A 37 6.30 59.60 31.82
N GLY A 38 5.66 59.78 32.97
CA GLY A 38 4.49 60.64 33.09
C GLY A 38 3.14 59.96 33.20
N VAL A 39 2.80 59.50 34.41
CA VAL A 39 1.41 59.39 34.87
C VAL A 39 0.80 60.80 34.92
N LYS A 40 -0.35 61.00 34.30
CA LYS A 40 -1.38 61.96 34.72
C LYS A 40 -2.67 61.76 33.91
N GLY A 41 -3.81 61.81 34.59
CA GLY A 41 -5.10 62.14 33.98
C GLY A 41 -6.07 60.99 33.87
N MET A 42 -6.95 60.91 34.87
CA MET A 42 -8.15 60.11 34.94
C MET A 42 -9.26 60.86 34.21
N ASP A 43 -9.77 60.32 33.09
CA ASP A 43 -11.05 60.75 32.51
C ASP A 43 -11.89 59.50 32.19
N ILE A 44 -12.90 59.28 33.03
CA ILE A 44 -13.95 58.30 32.81
C ILE A 44 -14.89 58.88 31.75
N GLU A 45 -14.67 58.53 30.48
CA GLU A 45 -15.68 58.68 29.45
C GLU A 45 -16.33 57.33 29.15
N THR A 46 -17.47 57.11 29.77
CA THR A 46 -18.55 56.29 29.22
C THR A 46 -18.84 56.72 27.78
N LYS A 47 -18.60 55.85 26.79
CA LYS A 47 -19.51 55.64 25.65
C LYS A 47 -19.02 54.56 24.68
N THR A 48 -20.01 53.80 24.24
CA THR A 48 -20.04 52.86 23.12
C THR A 48 -19.49 51.46 23.37
N VAL A 49 -20.43 50.56 23.66
CA VAL A 49 -20.38 49.16 23.25
C VAL A 49 -20.01 49.14 21.77
N LYS A 50 -18.72 48.95 21.46
CA LYS A 50 -18.29 48.55 20.13
C LYS A 50 -18.88 47.18 19.89
N LYS A 51 -19.99 47.16 19.17
CA LYS A 51 -20.54 45.97 18.51
C LYS A 51 -19.39 45.42 17.66
N SER A 52 -18.70 44.41 18.19
CA SER A 52 -17.69 43.66 17.46
C SER A 52 -18.44 42.94 16.35
N ASN A 53 -18.59 43.62 15.21
CA ASN A 53 -18.86 42.97 13.95
C ASN A 53 -17.61 42.16 13.65
N ASN A 54 -17.57 40.93 14.18
CA ASN A 54 -16.73 39.87 13.66
C ASN A 54 -17.14 39.71 12.20
N LYS A 55 -16.49 40.47 11.31
CA LYS A 55 -16.50 40.24 9.89
C LYS A 55 -15.85 38.88 9.71
N ILE A 56 -16.70 37.85 9.66
CA ILE A 56 -16.33 36.52 9.19
C ILE A 56 -15.56 36.78 7.88
N PRO A 57 -14.31 36.31 7.74
CA PRO A 57 -13.57 36.52 6.51
C PRO A 57 -14.44 35.98 5.38
N MET A 58 -14.75 36.84 4.40
CA MET A 58 -15.42 36.42 3.16
C MET A 58 -14.44 35.50 2.43
N ILE A 59 -14.45 34.22 2.82
CA ILE A 59 -13.83 33.15 2.03
C ILE A 59 -14.54 33.23 0.69
N ASN A 60 -13.77 33.40 -0.37
CA ASN A 60 -14.30 33.62 -1.70
C ASN A 60 -15.10 32.38 -2.10
N ILE A 61 -16.43 32.48 -1.98
CA ILE A 61 -17.37 31.34 -1.99
C ILE A 61 -17.17 30.46 -3.22
N SER A 62 -16.84 31.08 -4.37
CA SER A 62 -16.49 30.41 -5.62
C SER A 62 -15.30 29.45 -5.50
N TYR A 63 -14.22 29.83 -4.81
CA TYR A 63 -13.05 28.96 -4.63
C TYR A 63 -13.35 27.78 -3.71
N PHE A 64 -14.17 27.98 -2.68
CA PHE A 64 -14.60 26.88 -1.80
C PHE A 64 -15.45 25.85 -2.57
N PHE A 65 -16.37 26.30 -3.42
CA PHE A 65 -17.15 25.42 -4.29
C PHE A 65 -16.28 24.63 -5.27
N ILE A 66 -15.29 25.27 -5.90
CA ILE A 66 -14.34 24.58 -6.79
C ILE A 66 -13.54 23.53 -6.03
N LEU A 67 -13.06 23.85 -4.82
CA LEU A 67 -12.31 22.91 -3.98
C LEU A 67 -13.18 21.72 -3.54
N CYS A 68 -14.46 21.95 -3.21
CA CYS A 68 -15.43 20.91 -2.90
C CYS A 68 -15.76 20.02 -4.10
N LEU A 69 -15.90 20.59 -5.31
CA LEU A 69 -16.11 19.81 -6.53
C LEU A 69 -14.89 18.94 -6.85
N LEU A 70 -13.68 19.48 -6.69
CA LEU A 70 -12.44 18.74 -6.90
C LEU A 70 -12.29 17.59 -5.89
N SER A 71 -12.58 17.84 -4.61
CA SER A 71 -12.51 16.80 -3.58
C SER A 71 -13.57 15.72 -3.79
N LEU A 72 -14.78 16.08 -4.22
CA LEU A 72 -15.83 15.14 -4.59
C LEU A 72 -15.42 14.27 -5.79
N ALA A 73 -14.82 14.87 -6.83
CA ALA A 73 -14.34 14.15 -8.00
C ALA A 73 -13.24 13.14 -7.63
N LEU A 74 -12.29 13.52 -6.76
CA LEU A 74 -11.28 12.61 -6.23
C LEU A 74 -11.91 11.46 -5.42
N PHE A 75 -12.88 11.77 -4.56
CA PHE A 75 -13.59 10.78 -3.76
C PHE A 75 -14.32 9.75 -4.64
N LEU A 76 -15.07 10.21 -5.64
CA LEU A 76 -15.72 9.35 -6.63
C LEU A 76 -14.71 8.52 -7.42
N GLY A 77 -13.56 9.09 -7.77
CA GLY A 77 -12.47 8.38 -8.43
C GLY A 77 -11.94 7.21 -7.59
N VAL A 78 -11.68 7.44 -6.30
CA VAL A 78 -11.24 6.40 -5.37
C VAL A 78 -12.29 5.28 -5.25
N ILE A 79 -13.57 5.64 -5.10
CA ILE A 79 -14.67 4.67 -5.04
C ILE A 79 -14.73 3.85 -6.33
N GLY A 80 -14.61 4.50 -7.50
CA GLY A 80 -14.61 3.83 -8.80
C GLY A 80 -13.50 2.80 -8.92
N VAL A 81 -12.28 3.13 -8.50
CA VAL A 81 -11.14 2.19 -8.49
C VAL A 81 -11.42 1.00 -7.58
N VAL A 82 -11.90 1.23 -6.36
CA VAL A 82 -12.26 0.16 -5.42
C VAL A 82 -13.35 -0.74 -6.01
N PHE A 83 -14.38 -0.15 -6.63
CA PHE A 83 -15.47 -0.90 -7.25
C PHE A 83 -14.99 -1.81 -8.39
N ILE A 84 -14.13 -1.30 -9.28
CA ILE A 84 -13.53 -2.07 -10.37
C ILE A 84 -12.71 -3.25 -9.80
N ARG A 85 -11.91 -3.01 -8.74
CA ARG A 85 -11.11 -4.05 -8.08
C ARG A 85 -11.98 -5.15 -7.48
N VAL A 86 -13.04 -4.78 -6.75
CA VAL A 86 -13.99 -5.73 -6.16
C VAL A 86 -14.71 -6.53 -7.24
N ARG A 87 -15.14 -5.89 -8.34
CA ARG A 87 -15.78 -6.57 -9.47
C ARG A 87 -14.84 -7.58 -10.13
N ARG A 88 -13.58 -7.19 -10.36
CA ARG A 88 -12.55 -8.10 -10.91
C ARG A 88 -12.28 -9.28 -9.98
N TRP A 89 -12.19 -9.03 -8.68
CA TRP A 89 -12.02 -10.10 -7.69
C TRP A 89 -13.21 -11.07 -7.69
N ARG A 90 -14.46 -10.59 -7.72
CA ARG A 90 -15.65 -11.46 -7.82
C ARG A 90 -15.64 -12.31 -9.09
N ARG A 91 -15.31 -11.72 -10.24
CA ARG A 91 -15.18 -12.46 -11.50
C ARG A 91 -14.12 -13.56 -11.42
N ASN A 92 -12.95 -13.25 -10.86
CA ASN A 92 -11.89 -14.23 -10.67
C ASN A 92 -12.32 -15.36 -9.70
N LYS A 93 -12.96 -15.01 -8.58
CA LYS A 93 -13.49 -16.01 -7.63
C LYS A 93 -14.48 -16.94 -8.32
N ASN A 94 -15.39 -16.40 -9.12
CA ASN A 94 -16.34 -17.23 -9.85
C ASN A 94 -15.64 -18.14 -10.86
N LYS A 95 -14.64 -17.63 -11.58
CA LYS A 95 -13.81 -18.46 -12.48
C LYS A 95 -13.14 -19.62 -11.72
N ILE A 96 -12.66 -19.38 -10.51
CA ILE A 96 -11.98 -20.42 -9.72
C ILE A 96 -12.95 -21.49 -9.23
N LEU A 97 -14.15 -21.10 -8.75
CA LEU A 97 -15.09 -22.03 -8.12
C LEU A 97 -16.04 -22.73 -9.10
N PHE A 98 -16.43 -22.06 -10.18
CA PHE A 98 -17.42 -22.58 -11.14
C PHE A 98 -16.80 -23.19 -12.40
N CYS A 99 -15.49 -23.08 -12.62
CA CYS A 99 -14.83 -23.90 -13.64
C CYS A 99 -14.95 -25.38 -13.27
N GLN A 100 -15.12 -26.26 -14.25
CA GLN A 100 -15.26 -27.70 -14.02
C GLN A 100 -14.00 -28.27 -13.34
N GLY A 101 -12.83 -27.85 -13.84
CA GLY A 101 -11.52 -28.25 -13.32
C GLY A 101 -11.08 -27.61 -12.00
N VAL A 102 -10.06 -28.21 -11.39
CA VAL A 102 -9.30 -27.79 -10.22
C VAL A 102 -8.08 -26.96 -10.61
N ILE A 103 -7.63 -27.02 -11.86
CA ILE A 103 -6.48 -26.23 -12.38
C ILE A 103 -6.51 -24.74 -11.97
N PRO A 104 -7.63 -24.00 -12.15
CA PRO A 104 -7.66 -22.59 -11.76
C PRO A 104 -7.52 -22.37 -10.26
N LEU A 105 -8.05 -23.29 -9.45
CA LEU A 105 -7.94 -23.27 -7.99
C LEU A 105 -6.51 -23.56 -7.55
N TYR A 106 -5.85 -24.54 -8.16
CA TYR A 106 -4.46 -24.87 -7.88
C TYR A 106 -3.53 -23.67 -8.11
N TYR A 107 -3.56 -23.06 -9.30
CA TYR A 107 -2.74 -21.89 -9.60
C TYR A 107 -3.05 -20.68 -8.72
N TYR A 108 -4.33 -20.46 -8.42
CA TYR A 108 -4.72 -19.44 -7.45
C TYR A 108 -4.06 -19.69 -6.10
N SER A 109 -4.10 -20.93 -5.64
CA SER A 109 -3.59 -21.33 -4.33
C SER A 109 -2.08 -21.18 -4.24
N LYS A 110 -1.37 -21.64 -5.27
CA LYS A 110 0.08 -21.44 -5.43
C LYS A 110 0.45 -19.95 -5.36
N LYS A 111 -0.24 -19.10 -6.14
CA LYS A 111 -0.03 -17.64 -6.14
C LYS A 111 -0.39 -16.99 -4.80
N ARG A 112 -1.36 -17.52 -4.06
CA ARG A 112 -1.75 -16.96 -2.77
C ARG A 112 -0.78 -17.34 -1.66
N LEU A 113 -0.26 -18.56 -1.65
CA LEU A 113 0.77 -18.99 -0.70
C LEU A 113 2.07 -18.19 -0.87
N THR A 114 2.45 -17.83 -2.10
CA THR A 114 3.62 -16.96 -2.32
C THR A 114 3.45 -15.57 -1.70
N THR A 115 2.22 -15.04 -1.60
CA THR A 115 1.97 -13.76 -0.90
C THR A 115 2.17 -13.83 0.61
N VAL A 116 2.18 -15.04 1.18
CA VAL A 116 2.46 -15.29 2.61
C VAL A 116 3.95 -15.57 2.85
N GLY A 117 4.74 -15.73 1.78
CA GLY A 117 6.17 -16.01 1.86
C GLY A 117 6.55 -17.46 1.58
N ILE A 118 5.59 -18.33 1.27
CA ILE A 118 5.85 -19.70 0.85
C ILE A 118 6.18 -19.68 -0.64
N LYS A 119 7.48 -19.68 -0.95
CA LYS A 119 7.98 -19.69 -2.33
C LYS A 119 8.16 -21.11 -2.81
N TRP A 120 7.76 -21.33 -4.05
CA TRP A 120 8.01 -22.57 -4.78
C TRP A 120 9.38 -22.49 -5.42
N SER A 121 10.16 -23.55 -5.35
CA SER A 121 11.44 -23.60 -6.06
C SER A 121 11.16 -23.86 -7.55
N ASN A 122 11.96 -23.25 -8.43
CA ASN A 122 11.82 -23.46 -9.88
C ASN A 122 12.31 -24.84 -10.32
N THR A 123 13.02 -25.55 -9.44
CA THR A 123 13.68 -26.82 -9.71
C THR A 123 12.93 -28.02 -9.12
N SER A 124 12.04 -27.79 -8.16
CA SER A 124 11.25 -28.84 -7.51
C SER A 124 9.96 -29.10 -8.26
N SER A 125 9.52 -30.36 -8.25
CA SER A 125 8.18 -30.70 -8.71
C SER A 125 7.11 -30.06 -7.80
N ASP A 126 5.89 -29.95 -8.32
CA ASP A 126 4.77 -29.45 -7.53
C ASP A 126 4.41 -30.37 -6.34
N GLU A 127 4.68 -31.67 -6.44
CA GLU A 127 4.53 -32.62 -5.34
C GLU A 127 5.60 -32.43 -4.27
N GLU A 128 6.86 -32.29 -4.68
CA GLU A 128 7.98 -32.03 -3.78
C GLU A 128 7.80 -30.71 -3.03
N GLY A 129 7.32 -29.68 -3.73
CA GLY A 129 7.02 -28.40 -3.10
C GLY A 129 5.87 -28.49 -2.11
N ALA A 130 4.86 -29.35 -2.36
CA ALA A 130 3.79 -29.60 -1.40
C ALA A 130 4.32 -30.33 -0.16
N LEU A 131 5.16 -31.36 -0.33
CA LEU A 131 5.79 -32.11 0.76
C LEU A 131 6.71 -31.22 1.63
N GLY A 132 7.33 -30.21 1.04
CA GLY A 132 8.19 -29.23 1.73
C GLY A 132 7.46 -28.23 2.62
N LEU A 133 6.12 -28.26 2.68
CA LEU A 133 5.34 -27.38 3.55
C LEU A 133 5.56 -27.72 5.03
N LYS A 134 5.85 -26.69 5.84
CA LYS A 134 6.11 -26.82 7.28
C LYS A 134 4.87 -27.21 8.08
N ASP A 135 3.72 -26.62 7.74
CA ASP A 135 2.45 -26.91 8.40
C ASP A 135 1.86 -28.22 7.87
N GLU A 136 1.66 -29.18 8.76
CA GLU A 136 1.19 -30.53 8.41
C GLU A 136 -0.22 -30.54 7.81
N ILE A 137 -1.15 -29.80 8.40
CA ILE A 137 -2.54 -29.72 7.92
C ILE A 137 -2.59 -29.06 6.54
N LEU A 138 -1.80 -27.99 6.36
CA LEU A 138 -1.72 -27.32 5.06
C LEU A 138 -1.11 -28.25 4.02
N ARG A 139 -0.05 -28.99 4.39
CA ARG A 139 0.62 -29.97 3.54
C ARG A 139 -0.36 -31.04 3.07
N GLU A 140 -1.14 -31.64 3.96
CA GLU A 140 -2.09 -32.69 3.61
C GLU A 140 -3.15 -32.19 2.62
N HIS A 141 -3.79 -31.05 2.91
CA HIS A 141 -4.75 -30.45 1.98
C HIS A 141 -4.10 -30.11 0.63
N PHE A 142 -2.85 -29.61 0.65
CA PHE A 142 -2.16 -29.22 -0.58
C PHE A 142 -1.71 -30.42 -1.42
N ILE A 143 -1.30 -31.52 -0.79
CA ILE A 143 -1.00 -32.78 -1.49
C ILE A 143 -2.26 -33.31 -2.18
N ASN A 144 -3.41 -33.25 -1.51
CA ASN A 144 -4.68 -33.70 -2.08
C ASN A 144 -5.04 -32.90 -3.35
N ILE A 145 -5.00 -31.57 -3.31
CA ILE A 145 -5.27 -30.75 -4.51
C ILE A 145 -4.22 -30.98 -5.61
N VAL A 146 -2.96 -31.20 -5.25
CA VAL A 146 -1.89 -31.48 -6.23
C VAL A 146 -2.18 -32.79 -6.95
N LYS A 147 -2.55 -33.84 -6.23
CA LYS A 147 -2.92 -35.13 -6.84
C LYS A 147 -4.07 -34.98 -7.85
N VAL A 148 -5.16 -34.32 -7.45
CA VAL A 148 -6.31 -34.06 -8.35
C VAL A 148 -5.90 -33.18 -9.54
N PHE A 149 -5.00 -32.22 -9.32
CA PHE A 149 -4.44 -31.41 -10.40
C PHE A 149 -3.61 -32.24 -11.40
N TYR A 150 -2.78 -33.17 -10.94
CA TYR A 150 -2.01 -34.05 -11.83
C TYR A 150 -2.91 -34.98 -12.63
N GLU A 151 -3.94 -35.55 -12.00
CA GLU A 151 -4.95 -36.38 -12.66
C GLU A 151 -5.71 -35.60 -13.75
N GLU A 152 -6.07 -34.34 -13.48
CA GLU A 152 -6.73 -33.50 -14.49
C GLU A 152 -5.76 -33.08 -15.61
N TYR A 153 -4.55 -32.64 -15.25
CA TYR A 153 -3.60 -32.05 -16.20
C TYR A 153 -2.98 -33.08 -17.13
N TYR A 154 -2.60 -34.26 -16.60
CA TYR A 154 -1.97 -35.32 -17.38
C TYR A 154 -2.95 -36.44 -17.76
N GLY A 155 -3.92 -36.75 -16.89
CA GLY A 155 -4.91 -37.80 -17.13
C GLY A 155 -6.14 -37.33 -17.92
N GLY A 156 -6.39 -36.01 -17.98
CA GLY A 156 -7.57 -35.44 -18.65
C GLY A 156 -8.90 -35.76 -17.96
N THR A 157 -8.84 -36.32 -16.75
CA THR A 157 -10.02 -36.69 -15.95
C THR A 157 -10.35 -35.60 -14.96
N ILE A 158 -11.58 -35.08 -15.01
CA ILE A 158 -12.07 -34.12 -14.03
C ILE A 158 -12.73 -34.91 -12.90
N ASP A 159 -12.21 -34.80 -11.69
CA ASP A 159 -12.85 -35.36 -10.51
C ASP A 159 -13.93 -34.40 -9.96
N PRO A 160 -15.22 -34.72 -10.09
CA PRO A 160 -16.30 -33.88 -9.57
C PRO A 160 -16.44 -33.99 -8.04
N SER A 161 -15.80 -34.96 -7.40
CA SER A 161 -15.95 -35.22 -5.96
C SER A 161 -15.12 -34.27 -5.09
N PHE A 162 -14.10 -33.62 -5.66
CA PHE A 162 -13.26 -32.68 -4.94
C PHE A 162 -14.02 -31.39 -4.56
N ASP A 163 -14.17 -31.13 -3.26
CA ASP A 163 -14.82 -29.90 -2.78
C ASP A 163 -13.89 -28.68 -2.90
N LYS A 164 -13.99 -28.02 -4.05
CA LYS A 164 -13.30 -26.75 -4.36
C LYS A 164 -13.64 -25.63 -3.38
N LEU A 165 -14.87 -25.59 -2.87
CA LEU A 165 -15.34 -24.51 -2.00
C LEU A 165 -14.76 -24.66 -0.59
N GLU A 166 -14.74 -25.88 -0.07
CA GLU A 166 -14.12 -26.19 1.22
C GLU A 166 -12.62 -25.89 1.19
N PHE A 167 -11.89 -26.40 0.20
CA PHE A 167 -10.47 -26.12 0.06
C PHE A 167 -10.18 -24.61 -0.06
N TYR A 168 -10.97 -23.88 -0.86
CA TYR A 168 -10.84 -22.44 -0.99
C TYR A 168 -11.05 -21.70 0.34
N LYS A 169 -12.08 -22.09 1.11
CA LYS A 169 -12.37 -21.51 2.42
C LYS A 169 -11.23 -21.78 3.40
N TYR A 170 -10.74 -23.02 3.43
CA TYR A 170 -9.62 -23.43 4.27
C TYR A 170 -8.38 -22.58 3.97
N LEU A 171 -7.98 -22.51 2.70
CA LEU A 171 -6.80 -21.77 2.29
C LEU A 171 -6.90 -20.28 2.64
N GLU A 172 -8.04 -19.63 2.34
CA GLU A 172 -8.22 -18.23 2.68
C GLU A 172 -8.25 -17.99 4.20
N GLY A 173 -8.79 -18.94 4.97
CA GLY A 173 -8.72 -18.92 6.43
C GLY A 173 -7.29 -19.02 6.96
N TYR A 174 -6.50 -19.95 6.42
CA TYR A 174 -5.10 -20.13 6.75
C TYR A 174 -4.28 -18.86 6.48
N ILE A 175 -4.40 -18.29 5.28
CA ILE A 175 -3.69 -17.07 4.88
C ILE A 175 -4.10 -15.89 5.77
N LYS A 176 -5.38 -15.75 6.08
CA LYS A 176 -5.89 -14.69 6.96
C LYS A 176 -5.30 -14.81 8.36
N LYS A 177 -5.17 -16.03 8.89
CA LYS A 177 -4.55 -16.31 10.20
C LYS A 177 -3.05 -16.00 10.19
N SER A 178 -2.34 -16.38 9.14
CA SER A 178 -0.89 -16.20 9.04
C SER A 178 -0.46 -14.74 8.79
N SER A 179 -1.17 -14.00 7.93
CA SER A 179 -0.75 -12.66 7.50
C SER A 179 -1.31 -11.50 8.32
N GLY A 180 -2.39 -11.71 9.09
CA GLY A 180 -3.11 -10.66 9.80
C GLY A 180 -4.07 -9.85 8.90
N PHE A 181 -4.99 -9.11 9.53
CA PHE A 181 -6.13 -8.49 8.81
C PHE A 181 -5.71 -7.49 7.72
N PHE A 182 -4.89 -6.49 8.05
CA PHE A 182 -4.51 -5.44 7.09
C PHE A 182 -3.70 -5.98 5.91
N LYS A 183 -2.66 -6.76 6.20
CA LYS A 183 -1.79 -7.36 5.18
C LYS A 183 -2.57 -8.30 4.26
N TYR A 184 -3.54 -9.04 4.81
CA TYR A 184 -4.42 -9.91 4.03
C TYR A 184 -5.21 -9.13 2.98
N TYR A 185 -5.93 -8.06 3.37
CA TYR A 185 -6.76 -7.29 2.43
C TYR A 185 -5.92 -6.50 1.43
N TYR A 186 -4.78 -5.95 1.87
CA TYR A 186 -3.83 -5.32 0.97
C TYR A 186 -3.35 -6.30 -0.10
N ASN A 187 -2.88 -7.48 0.30
CA ASN A 187 -2.41 -8.49 -0.65
C ASN A 187 -3.53 -9.03 -1.54
N LYS A 188 -4.75 -9.14 -1.02
CA LYS A 188 -5.91 -9.66 -1.76
C LYS A 188 -6.36 -8.72 -2.88
N PHE A 189 -6.34 -7.41 -2.67
CA PHE A 189 -6.86 -6.45 -3.64
C PHE A 189 -5.78 -5.68 -4.42
N PHE A 190 -4.60 -5.50 -3.83
CA PHE A 190 -3.53 -4.65 -4.39
C PHE A 190 -2.32 -5.44 -4.91
N SER A 191 -1.98 -6.58 -4.32
CA SER A 191 -0.78 -7.37 -4.72
C SER A 191 -1.02 -8.34 -5.88
N ILE A 192 -2.28 -8.62 -6.26
CA ILE A 192 -2.56 -9.52 -7.39
C ILE A 192 -2.40 -8.73 -8.70
N ARG A 193 -1.15 -8.59 -9.14
CA ARG A 193 -0.79 -8.23 -10.53
C ARG A 193 -0.41 -9.49 -11.30
#